data_AF-A0A432VTG7-F1
#
_entry.id   AF-A0A432VTG7-F1
#
_cell.length_a   1.000
_cell.length_b   1.000
_cell.length_c   1.000
_cell.angle_alpha   90.00
_cell.angle_beta   90.00
_cell.angle_gamma   90.00
#
_symmetry.space_group_name_H-M   'P 1'
#
loop_
_entity.id
_entity.type
_entity.pdbx_description
1 polymer ?
#
loop_
_entity_poly.entity_id
_entity_poly.type
_entity_poly.pdbx_seq_one_letter_code
_entity_poly.pdbx_strand_id
1 'polypeptide(L)'
;MSDDKNMIPGISVKQQLGPALIQALILVILRLFTIPLRIWLGAMARLAELHEETRNESDSTKTTEFPVLDWFRRAWDGVILLWWVGGGIFVVFGFLGGIFIYGIMEAFATALAATVVLYFSVIFISLMKESMILLLSIATNVESIRRKRN
;
A
#
# COMPACT_ATOMS: atom_id res chain seq x y z
N MET A 1 43.84 -38.95 29.93
CA MET A 1 44.07 -37.51 29.74
C MET A 1 44.03 -37.22 28.25
N SER A 2 43.21 -36.23 27.87
CA SER A 2 42.92 -35.73 26.52
C SER A 2 42.21 -36.68 25.56
N ASP A 3 41.31 -36.20 24.72
CA ASP A 3 40.45 -35.03 24.80
C ASP A 3 39.44 -35.20 23.68
N ASP A 4 38.28 -34.62 23.96
CA ASP A 4 37.19 -34.28 23.08
C ASP A 4 37.47 -34.31 21.55
N LYS A 5 36.91 -35.32 20.87
CA LYS A 5 36.69 -35.31 19.42
C LYS A 5 35.21 -35.11 19.14
N ASN A 6 34.70 -33.94 19.52
CA ASN A 6 33.46 -33.37 19.02
C ASN A 6 33.52 -33.27 17.48
N MET A 7 32.97 -34.30 16.84
CA MET A 7 32.52 -34.26 15.45
C MET A 7 31.39 -33.24 15.33
N ILE A 8 31.69 -32.02 14.87
CA ILE A 8 30.70 -31.17 14.19
C ILE A 8 31.29 -30.83 12.82
N PRO A 9 30.64 -31.26 11.71
CA PRO A 9 31.19 -31.13 10.38
C PRO A 9 31.29 -29.66 9.97
N GLY A 10 32.43 -29.31 9.39
CA GLY A 10 32.69 -28.00 8.80
C GLY A 10 31.69 -27.71 7.68
N ILE A 11 30.61 -27.02 8.01
CA ILE A 11 29.76 -26.38 7.01
C ILE A 11 30.37 -25.01 6.74
N SER A 12 31.01 -24.88 5.58
CA SER A 12 31.62 -23.61 5.19
C SER A 12 30.53 -22.54 5.08
N VAL A 13 30.62 -21.51 5.91
CA VAL A 13 29.68 -20.36 5.96
C VAL A 13 29.50 -19.73 4.56
N LYS A 14 30.50 -19.85 3.68
CA LYS A 14 30.47 -19.38 2.28
C LYS A 14 29.46 -20.12 1.40
N GLN A 15 29.21 -21.41 1.64
CA GLN A 15 28.25 -22.21 0.85
C GLN A 15 26.79 -21.92 1.23
N GLN A 16 26.52 -21.38 2.42
CA GLN A 16 25.19 -20.98 2.85
C GLN A 16 24.82 -19.52 2.49
N LEU A 17 25.81 -18.64 2.31
CA LEU A 17 25.58 -17.23 1.97
C LEU A 17 24.98 -17.04 0.57
N GLY A 18 25.40 -17.85 -0.41
CA GLY A 18 24.84 -17.83 -1.77
C GLY A 18 23.33 -18.07 -1.82
N PRO A 19 22.82 -19.21 -1.32
CA PRO A 19 21.38 -19.47 -1.30
C PRO A 19 20.61 -18.51 -0.39
N ALA A 20 21.19 -18.06 0.73
CA ALA A 20 20.55 -17.07 1.60
C ALA A 20 20.34 -15.71 0.90
N LEU A 21 21.31 -15.24 0.13
CA LEU A 21 21.20 -13.99 -0.64
C LEU A 21 20.12 -14.08 -1.72
N ILE A 22 20.07 -15.21 -2.44
CA ILE A 22 19.05 -15.45 -3.47
C ILE A 22 17.65 -15.51 -2.83
N GLN A 23 17.51 -16.19 -1.70
CA GLN A 23 16.24 -16.24 -0.96
C GLN A 23 15.80 -14.86 -0.47
N ALA A 24 16.73 -14.06 0.06
CA ALA A 24 16.45 -12.70 0.48
C ALA A 24 15.99 -11.82 -0.70
N LEU A 25 16.64 -11.93 -1.86
CA LEU A 25 16.26 -11.21 -3.08
C LEU A 25 14.86 -11.61 -3.56
N ILE A 26 14.56 -12.91 -3.59
CA ILE A 26 13.24 -13.43 -3.95
C ILE A 26 12.18 -12.88 -2.98
N LEU A 27 12.45 -12.90 -1.68
CA LEU A 27 11.54 -12.37 -0.67
C LEU A 27 11.27 -10.88 -0.87
N VAL A 28 12.30 -10.08 -1.16
CA VAL A 28 12.14 -8.64 -1.42
C VAL A 28 11.25 -8.40 -2.65
N ILE A 29 11.49 -9.13 -3.74
CA ILE A 29 10.70 -9.02 -4.97
C ILE A 29 9.24 -9.42 -4.70
N LEU A 30 9.02 -10.60 -4.11
CA LEU A 30 7.67 -11.06 -3.77
C LEU A 30 6.96 -10.10 -2.81
N ARG A 31 7.69 -9.48 -1.89
CA ARG A 31 7.13 -8.47 -1.00
C ARG A 31 6.71 -7.22 -1.76
N LEU A 32 7.52 -6.76 -2.72
CA LEU A 32 7.18 -5.63 -3.58
C LEU A 32 5.88 -5.86 -4.35
N PHE A 33 5.66 -7.07 -4.87
CA PHE A 33 4.41 -7.42 -5.55
C PHE A 33 3.22 -7.61 -4.60
N THR A 34 3.44 -8.05 -3.37
CA THR A 34 2.33 -8.27 -2.41
C THR A 34 1.94 -7.02 -1.63
N ILE A 35 2.79 -5.99 -1.56
CA ILE A 35 2.49 -4.73 -0.89
C ILE A 35 1.24 -4.02 -1.48
N PRO A 36 1.13 -3.79 -2.81
CA PRO A 36 -0.06 -3.18 -3.39
C PRO A 36 -1.37 -3.89 -3.02
N LEU A 37 -1.37 -5.22 -3.10
CA LEU A 37 -2.50 -6.07 -2.71
C LEU A 37 -2.87 -5.90 -1.22
N ARG A 38 -1.87 -5.90 -0.33
CA ARG A 38 -2.09 -5.72 1.11
C ARG A 38 -2.63 -4.33 1.44
N ILE A 39 -2.16 -3.28 0.75
CA ILE A 39 -2.66 -1.92 0.92
C ILE A 39 -4.12 -1.84 0.49
N TRP A 40 -4.45 -2.41 -0.67
CA TRP A 40 -5.82 -2.42 -1.19
C TRP A 40 -6.79 -3.20 -0.29
N LEU A 41 -6.43 -4.43 0.10
CA LEU A 41 -7.23 -5.24 1.03
C LEU A 41 -7.39 -4.56 2.40
N GLY A 42 -6.33 -3.92 2.89
CA GLY A 42 -6.39 -3.16 4.15
C GLY A 42 -7.33 -1.96 4.06
N ALA A 43 -7.35 -1.24 2.93
CA ALA A 43 -8.29 -0.15 2.72
C ALA A 43 -9.74 -0.66 2.65
N MET A 44 -9.97 -1.78 1.97
CA MET A 44 -11.28 -2.45 1.92
C MET A 44 -11.76 -2.86 3.32
N ALA A 45 -10.90 -3.50 4.11
CA ALA A 45 -11.24 -3.92 5.47
C ALA A 45 -11.62 -2.74 6.36
N ARG A 46 -10.83 -1.65 6.34
CA ARG A 46 -11.13 -0.43 7.12
C ARG A 46 -12.46 0.22 6.73
N LEU A 47 -12.83 0.18 5.45
CA LEU A 47 -14.12 0.69 4.98
C LEU A 47 -15.29 -0.23 5.37
N ALA A 48 -15.06 -1.54 5.40
CA ALA A 48 -16.05 -2.53 5.83
C ALA A 48 -16.32 -2.45 7.34
N GLU A 49 -15.27 -2.36 8.16
CA GLU A 49 -15.36 -2.13 9.61
C GLU A 49 -16.16 -0.86 9.90
N LEU A 50 -15.94 0.20 9.13
CA LEU A 50 -16.68 1.45 9.27
C LEU A 50 -18.18 1.31 8.99
N HIS A 51 -18.55 0.49 8.01
CA HIS A 51 -19.94 0.22 7.69
C HIS A 51 -20.64 -0.52 8.83
N GLU A 52 -19.92 -1.42 9.50
CA GLU A 52 -20.40 -2.14 10.67
C GLU A 52 -20.50 -1.22 11.91
N GLU A 53 -19.53 -0.33 12.13
CA GLU A 53 -19.59 0.70 13.19
C GLU A 53 -20.77 1.66 12.97
N THR A 54 -20.96 2.17 11.75
CA THR A 54 -22.08 3.07 11.42
C THR A 54 -23.44 2.37 11.54
N ARG A 55 -23.51 1.06 11.29
CA ARG A 55 -24.74 0.25 11.43
C ARG A 55 -25.10 0.00 12.90
N ASN A 56 -24.11 0.03 13.79
CA ASN A 56 -24.27 -0.19 15.23
C ASN A 56 -24.35 1.12 16.04
N GLU A 57 -24.29 2.29 15.41
CA GLU A 57 -24.42 3.60 16.06
C GLU A 57 -25.88 3.95 16.39
N SER A 58 -26.43 3.31 17.42
CA SER A 58 -27.32 3.98 18.38
C SER A 58 -26.55 4.54 19.58
N ASP A 59 -25.25 4.26 19.70
CA ASP A 59 -24.48 4.61 20.90
C ASP A 59 -22.97 4.60 20.62
N SER A 60 -22.36 5.74 20.27
CA SER A 60 -21.13 6.19 20.93
C SER A 60 -20.65 7.52 20.38
N THR A 61 -20.75 8.52 21.24
CA THR A 61 -20.03 9.78 21.23
C THR A 61 -18.52 9.53 21.39
N LYS A 62 -17.87 8.87 20.42
CA LYS A 62 -16.41 8.85 20.37
C LYS A 62 -15.93 10.17 19.80
N THR A 63 -15.60 11.06 20.71
CA THR A 63 -14.91 12.33 20.48
C THR A 63 -13.59 12.07 19.76
N THR A 64 -13.60 11.96 18.43
CA THR A 64 -12.38 12.13 17.64
C THR A 64 -12.02 13.61 17.74
N GLU A 65 -10.86 13.90 18.32
CA GLU A 65 -10.39 15.25 18.61
C GLU A 65 -10.34 16.15 17.35
N PHE A 66 -10.41 15.53 16.15
CA PHE A 66 -10.58 16.21 14.86
C PHE A 66 -11.40 15.36 13.86
N PRO A 67 -12.71 15.58 13.71
CA PRO A 67 -13.58 14.81 12.80
C PRO A 67 -13.17 14.94 11.31
N VAL A 68 -12.54 16.06 10.94
CA VAL A 68 -12.06 16.32 9.58
C VAL A 68 -10.91 15.40 9.19
N LEU A 69 -9.97 15.14 10.12
CA LEU A 69 -8.82 14.26 9.89
C LEU A 69 -9.25 12.83 9.64
N ASP A 70 -10.24 12.36 10.42
CA ASP A 70 -10.77 11.02 10.29
C ASP A 70 -11.60 10.85 9.00
N TRP A 71 -12.46 11.81 8.68
CA TRP A 71 -13.17 11.84 7.38
C TRP A 71 -12.19 11.80 6.20
N PHE A 72 -11.12 12.60 6.26
CA PHE A 72 -10.13 12.66 5.20
C PHE A 72 -9.36 11.33 5.04
N ARG A 73 -8.99 10.69 6.15
CA ARG A 73 -8.35 9.37 6.16
C ARG A 73 -9.24 8.31 5.50
N ARG A 74 -10.54 8.33 5.80
CA ARG A 74 -11.56 7.42 5.25
C ARG A 74 -11.78 7.68 3.76
N ALA A 75 -11.89 8.95 3.34
CA ALA A 75 -12.02 9.32 1.93
C ALA A 75 -10.83 8.81 1.11
N TRP A 76 -9.61 8.91 1.64
CA TRP A 76 -8.41 8.42 0.96
C TRP A 76 -8.35 6.89 0.86
N ASP A 77 -8.85 6.16 1.87
CA ASP A 77 -9.02 4.71 1.77
C ASP A 77 -10.03 4.33 0.67
N GLY A 78 -11.09 5.13 0.49
CA GLY A 78 -12.01 5.01 -0.64
C GLY A 78 -11.34 5.23 -1.99
N VAL A 79 -10.45 6.23 -2.11
CA VAL A 79 -9.67 6.49 -3.33
C VAL A 79 -8.78 5.29 -3.67
N ILE A 80 -8.07 4.73 -2.68
CA ILE A 80 -7.24 3.53 -2.86
C ILE A 80 -8.07 2.33 -3.34
N LEU A 81 -9.24 2.11 -2.74
CA LEU A 81 -10.14 1.02 -3.13
C LEU A 81 -10.59 1.17 -4.60
N LEU A 82 -11.04 2.37 -4.96
CA LEU A 82 -11.55 2.67 -6.30
C LEU A 82 -10.45 2.73 -7.36
N TRP A 83 -9.19 2.92 -6.96
CA TRP A 83 -8.09 3.10 -7.90
C TRP A 83 -7.91 1.93 -8.87
N TRP A 84 -7.93 0.70 -8.37
CA TRP A 84 -7.83 -0.48 -9.23
C TRP A 84 -9.06 -0.72 -10.09
N VAL A 85 -10.26 -0.41 -9.57
CA VAL A 85 -11.51 -0.56 -10.33
C VAL A 85 -11.57 0.48 -11.46
N GLY A 86 -11.43 1.76 -11.12
CA GLY A 86 -11.45 2.86 -12.08
C GLY A 86 -10.28 2.81 -13.06
N GLY A 87 -9.09 2.47 -12.57
CA GLY A 87 -7.92 2.28 -13.42
C GLY A 87 -8.05 1.09 -14.36
N GLY A 88 -8.62 -0.03 -13.90
CA GLY A 88 -8.89 -1.19 -14.75
C GLY A 88 -9.84 -0.83 -15.89
N ILE A 89 -10.91 -0.09 -15.58
CA ILE A 89 -11.84 0.45 -16.58
C ILE A 89 -11.09 1.35 -17.58
N PHE A 90 -10.25 2.26 -17.09
CA PHE A 90 -9.45 3.16 -17.94
C PHE A 90 -8.51 2.38 -18.88
N VAL A 91 -7.83 1.35 -18.39
CA VAL A 91 -6.96 0.49 -19.21
C VAL A 91 -7.75 -0.25 -20.28
N VAL A 92 -8.93 -0.77 -19.95
CA VAL A 92 -9.78 -1.48 -20.93
C VAL A 92 -10.26 -0.54 -22.03
N PHE A 93 -10.76 0.64 -21.68
CA PHE A 93 -11.18 1.62 -22.69
C PHE A 93 -10.00 2.16 -23.49
N GLY A 94 -8.86 2.40 -22.84
CA GLY A 94 -7.62 2.81 -23.49
C GLY A 94 -7.12 1.76 -24.48
N PHE A 95 -7.21 0.47 -24.14
CA PHE A 95 -6.89 -0.63 -25.04
C PHE A 95 -7.83 -0.69 -26.24
N LEU A 96 -9.15 -0.66 -25.99
CA LEU A 96 -10.16 -0.69 -27.06
C LEU A 96 -10.00 0.50 -28.01
N GLY A 97 -9.81 1.72 -27.49
CA GLY A 97 -9.52 2.90 -28.29
C GLY A 97 -8.19 2.81 -29.02
N GLY A 98 -7.15 2.29 -28.34
CA GLY A 98 -5.82 2.10 -28.90
C GLY A 98 -5.80 1.16 -30.10
N ILE A 99 -6.64 0.11 -30.12
CA ILE A 99 -6.76 -0.80 -31.26
C ILE A 99 -7.15 -0.03 -32.53
N PHE A 100 -8.09 0.91 -32.43
CA PHE A 100 -8.57 1.68 -33.58
C PHE A 100 -7.56 2.72 -34.09
N ILE A 101 -6.67 3.20 -33.23
CA ILE A 101 -5.75 4.31 -33.55
C ILE A 101 -4.35 3.81 -33.93
N TYR A 102 -3.81 2.88 -33.16
CA TYR A 102 -2.40 2.44 -33.23
C TYR A 102 -2.25 0.96 -33.64
N GLY A 103 -3.35 0.22 -33.71
CA GLY A 103 -3.35 -1.22 -33.98
C GLY A 103 -3.13 -2.08 -32.74
N ILE A 104 -3.37 -3.39 -32.88
CA ILE A 104 -3.49 -4.33 -31.76
C ILE A 104 -2.20 -4.46 -30.94
N MET A 105 -1.04 -4.50 -31.61
CA MET A 105 0.24 -4.77 -30.93
C MET A 105 0.69 -3.61 -30.05
N GLU A 106 0.55 -2.36 -30.54
CA GLU A 106 0.87 -1.16 -29.78
C GLU A 106 -0.15 -0.90 -28.67
N ALA A 107 -1.43 -1.14 -28.94
CA ALA A 107 -2.48 -1.08 -27.93
C ALA A 107 -2.21 -2.07 -26.78
N PHE A 108 -1.77 -3.29 -27.09
CA PHE A 108 -1.46 -4.29 -26.08
C PHE A 108 -0.24 -3.89 -25.24
N ALA A 109 0.83 -3.42 -25.87
CA ALA A 109 2.03 -2.97 -25.17
C ALA A 109 1.73 -1.80 -24.21
N THR A 110 0.95 -0.82 -24.69
CA THR A 110 0.55 0.34 -23.88
C THR A 110 -0.40 -0.06 -22.75
N ALA A 111 -1.36 -0.95 -22.99
CA ALA A 111 -2.26 -1.47 -21.95
C ALA A 111 -1.50 -2.26 -20.88
N LEU A 112 -0.50 -3.06 -21.26
CA LEU A 112 0.35 -3.80 -20.33
C LEU A 112 1.18 -2.84 -19.47
N ALA A 113 1.83 -1.85 -20.10
CA ALA A 113 2.58 -0.83 -19.37
C ALA A 113 1.68 -0.05 -18.40
N ALA A 114 0.49 0.37 -18.85
CA ALA A 114 -0.49 1.06 -18.02
C ALA A 114 -0.96 0.20 -16.84
N THR A 115 -1.16 -1.11 -17.06
CA THR A 115 -1.54 -2.05 -15.98
C THR A 115 -0.45 -2.15 -14.92
N VAL A 116 0.82 -2.24 -15.32
CA VAL A 116 1.95 -2.28 -14.38
C VAL A 116 2.04 -0.99 -13.56
N VAL A 117 1.93 0.17 -14.23
CA VAL A 117 1.93 1.48 -13.54
C VAL A 117 0.75 1.58 -12.58
N LEU A 118 -0.45 1.19 -13.01
CA LEU A 118 -1.65 1.20 -12.20
C LEU A 118 -1.50 0.30 -10.96
N TYR A 119 -0.90 -0.88 -11.12
CA TYR A 119 -0.68 -1.82 -10.03
C TYR A 119 0.22 -1.23 -8.93
N PHE A 120 1.37 -0.65 -9.32
CA PHE A 120 2.35 -0.11 -8.37
C PHE A 120 2.03 1.29 -7.85
N SER A 121 1.23 2.07 -8.56
CA SER A 121 0.83 3.43 -8.13
C SER A 121 0.06 3.48 -6.81
N VAL A 122 -0.57 2.37 -6.38
CA VAL A 122 -1.18 2.26 -5.04
C VAL A 122 -0.16 2.51 -3.93
N ILE A 123 1.11 2.10 -4.12
CA ILE A 123 2.19 2.38 -3.17
C ILE A 123 2.39 3.89 -3.03
N PHE A 124 2.44 4.59 -4.15
CA PHE A 124 2.62 6.05 -4.16
C PHE A 124 1.44 6.76 -3.52
N ILE A 125 0.21 6.36 -3.84
CA ILE A 125 -1.02 6.91 -3.23
C ILE A 125 -1.04 6.67 -1.71
N SER A 126 -0.55 5.50 -1.26
CA SER A 126 -0.42 5.21 0.17
C SER A 126 0.62 6.10 0.85
N LEU A 127 1.77 6.35 0.23
CA LEU A 127 2.79 7.27 0.76
C LEU A 127 2.29 8.71 0.81
N MET A 128 1.54 9.13 -0.21
CA MET A 128 0.87 10.44 -0.21
C MET A 128 -0.13 10.57 0.95
N LYS A 129 -0.89 9.51 1.26
CA LYS A 129 -1.77 9.48 2.44
C LYS A 129 -1.01 9.79 3.72
N GLU A 130 0.07 9.05 3.96
CA GLU A 130 0.86 9.15 5.19
C GLU A 130 1.53 10.51 5.32
N SER A 131 2.16 11.00 4.25
CA SER A 131 2.80 12.33 4.23
C SER A 131 1.80 13.45 4.49
N MET A 132 0.59 13.37 3.93
CA MET A 132 -0.45 14.38 4.12
C MET A 132 -1.06 14.37 5.51
N ILE A 133 -1.27 13.19 6.11
CA ILE A 133 -1.70 13.06 7.51
C ILE A 133 -0.65 13.70 8.44
N LEU A 134 0.64 13.48 8.15
CA LEU A 134 1.73 14.04 8.93
C LEU A 134 1.77 15.56 8.83
N LEU A 135 1.64 16.11 7.61
CA LEU A 135 1.56 17.56 7.39
C LEU A 135 0.37 18.18 8.12
N LEU A 136 -0.81 17.56 8.05
CA LEU A 136 -2.02 18.07 8.70
C LEU A 136 -1.91 17.99 10.22
N SER A 137 -1.30 16.94 10.77
CA SER A 137 -0.98 16.81 12.19
C SER A 137 -0.03 17.92 12.67
N ILE A 138 0.99 18.28 11.88
CA ILE A 138 1.88 19.40 12.22
C ILE A 138 1.10 20.72 12.20
N ALA A 139 0.29 20.96 11.16
CA ALA A 139 -0.48 22.20 11.02
C ALA A 139 -1.44 22.41 12.19
N THR A 140 -2.18 21.37 12.58
CA THR A 140 -3.11 21.45 13.73
C THR A 140 -2.39 21.60 15.05
N ASN A 141 -1.25 20.92 15.23
CA ASN A 141 -0.46 21.04 16.45
C ASN A 141 0.12 22.46 16.60
N VAL A 142 0.61 23.07 15.52
CA VAL A 142 1.04 24.47 15.49
C VAL A 142 -0.11 25.43 15.81
N GLU A 143 -1.30 25.19 15.25
CA GLU A 143 -2.49 25.99 15.54
C GLU A 143 -2.92 25.88 17.02
N SER A 144 -2.82 24.70 17.62
CA SER A 144 -3.12 24.47 19.03
C SER A 144 -2.16 25.23 19.96
N ILE A 145 -0.87 25.28 19.62
CA ILE A 145 0.16 26.03 20.36
C ILE A 145 -0.12 27.53 20.27
N ARG A 146 -0.51 28.02 19.09
CA ARG A 146 -0.88 29.42 18.90
C ARG A 146 -2.11 29.81 19.71
N ARG A 147 -3.13 28.92 19.75
CA ARG A 147 -4.37 29.14 20.51
C ARG A 147 -4.17 29.12 22.03
N LYS A 148 -3.22 28.33 22.54
CA LYS A 148 -2.85 28.31 23.98
C LYS A 148 -2.01 29.50 24.43
N ARG A 149 -1.38 30.22 23.50
CA ARG A 149 -0.50 31.37 23.80
C ARG A 149 -1.24 32.70 23.91
N ASN A 150 -2.40 32.83 23.26
CA ASN A 150 -3.33 33.96 23.42
C ASN A 150 -4.38 33.65 24.48
#